data_AF-A0A946DA25-F1
#
_entry.id   AF-A0A946DA25-F1
#
_cell.length_a   1.000
_cell.length_b   1.000
_cell.length_c   1.000
_cell.angle_alpha   90.00
_cell.angle_beta   90.00
_cell.angle_gamma   90.00
#
_symmetry.space_group_name_H-M   'P 1'
#
loop_
_entity.id
_entity.type
_entity.pdbx_description
1 polymer ?
#
loop_
_entity_poly.entity_id
_entity_poly.type
_entity_poly.pdbx_seq_one_letter_code
_entity_poly.pdbx_strand_id
1 'polypeptide(L)'
;MDFTIYSIGDSLFLEQVMIALAMIAGIDDFTAMVQVGLLVGVFSVVISGISTGGQKIEFQHVLLGFIIYATMFVPTARVLIEDTYTGQVRIVDDVPIGPAAAGGIISLVGYKLTELFEQAYAPIVPAMTENEFSESLRILTDIRNKSMQSAIWNGINEDSGSGQVDLQKSWTEYIKDCTLTKIDLGLITAHQLYTSSFEVGLEFDSNLYGTQLFINPGSSIGVNYTCADAWDALQATTTFDAETTRAFNSILGLDANNLGAGDSSITKTNDAIAALIPVGMAATRYIKLAVLEPILGMAAERKYKDTQDLSGAMMVNQALQQRNTQWATEQTLFMSIVRPMLAFFEAFIYAISPIMAFVIVLGAKGIQLAGKYFALLIWIQLWMPLLSIVNLYVYSAASRAVATYGTMGTHNWDSFYSLNAAADTMQHWIATGGLLAASTPAIALML
;
A
#
# COMPACT_ATOMS: atom_id res chain seq x y z
N MET A 1 -1.10 -0.86 -36.13
CA MET A 1 0.07 -1.17 -35.26
C MET A 1 -0.45 -1.10 -33.85
N ASP A 2 -0.07 -2.06 -33.03
CA ASP A 2 -0.55 -2.20 -31.66
C ASP A 2 0.60 -1.89 -30.70
N PHE A 3 0.38 -1.00 -29.74
CA PHE A 3 1.33 -0.65 -28.70
C PHE A 3 0.71 -0.90 -27.33
N THR A 4 1.42 -1.62 -26.46
CA THR A 4 0.99 -1.87 -25.08
C THR A 4 1.67 -0.88 -24.14
N ILE A 5 0.88 -0.16 -23.35
CA ILE A 5 1.35 0.74 -22.29
C ILE A 5 0.98 0.08 -20.96
N TYR A 6 1.99 -0.24 -20.16
CA TYR A 6 1.83 -0.65 -18.77
C TYR A 6 1.64 0.60 -17.92
N SER A 7 0.44 0.79 -17.37
CA SER A 7 0.12 1.91 -16.49
C SER A 7 0.09 1.44 -15.03
N ILE A 8 0.77 2.21 -14.19
CA ILE A 8 0.89 1.98 -12.73
C ILE A 8 -0.18 2.79 -11.98
N GLY A 9 -0.71 3.81 -12.63
CA GLY A 9 -1.62 4.78 -12.06
C GLY A 9 -3.07 4.32 -12.12
N ASP A 10 -3.91 5.19 -12.68
CA ASP A 10 -5.31 4.93 -12.97
C ASP A 10 -5.46 4.72 -14.47
N SER A 11 -5.63 3.45 -14.86
CA SER A 11 -5.79 3.05 -16.25
C SER A 11 -7.05 3.63 -16.92
N LEU A 12 -8.09 3.96 -16.14
CA LEU A 12 -9.31 4.61 -16.65
C LEU A 12 -9.06 6.09 -16.97
N PHE A 13 -8.30 6.78 -16.12
CA PHE A 13 -7.91 8.17 -16.40
C PHE A 13 -7.03 8.26 -17.66
N LEU A 14 -6.08 7.34 -17.81
CA LEU A 14 -5.22 7.28 -19.00
C LEU A 14 -6.03 7.00 -20.28
N GLU A 15 -7.02 6.11 -20.23
CA GLU A 15 -7.93 5.84 -21.33
C GLU A 15 -8.64 7.12 -21.79
N GLN A 16 -9.22 7.89 -20.86
CA GLN A 16 -9.91 9.14 -21.18
C GLN A 16 -8.99 10.16 -21.85
N VAL A 17 -7.74 10.26 -21.40
CA VAL A 17 -6.75 11.16 -22.01
C VAL A 17 -6.37 10.70 -23.42
N MET A 18 -6.19 9.39 -23.64
CA MET A 18 -5.88 8.86 -24.97
C MET A 18 -7.04 9.04 -25.95
N ILE A 19 -8.28 8.85 -25.49
CA ILE A 19 -9.49 9.14 -26.29
C ILE A 19 -9.55 10.64 -26.64
N ALA A 20 -9.32 11.52 -25.66
CA ALA A 20 -9.29 12.96 -25.90
C ALA A 20 -8.21 13.37 -26.91
N LEU A 21 -7.05 12.71 -26.85
CA LEU A 21 -5.93 12.94 -27.74
C LEU A 21 -6.20 12.44 -29.16
N ALA A 22 -6.84 11.27 -29.32
CA ALA A 22 -7.31 10.78 -30.62
C ALA A 22 -8.33 11.77 -31.23
N MET A 23 -9.27 12.27 -30.42
CA MET A 23 -10.22 13.29 -30.87
C MET A 23 -9.53 14.58 -31.32
N ILE A 24 -8.58 15.12 -30.55
CA ILE A 24 -7.85 16.35 -30.91
C ILE A 24 -7.07 16.16 -32.21
N ALA A 25 -6.38 15.03 -32.36
CA ALA A 25 -5.59 14.75 -33.55
C ALA A 25 -6.45 14.54 -34.82
N GLY A 26 -7.71 14.13 -34.66
CA GLY A 26 -8.65 13.92 -35.75
C GLY A 26 -9.37 15.18 -36.26
N ILE A 27 -9.22 16.33 -35.60
CA ILE A 27 -9.89 17.58 -36.02
C ILE A 27 -9.03 18.32 -37.07
N ASP A 28 -9.66 18.82 -38.14
CA ASP A 28 -8.99 19.59 -39.20
C ASP A 28 -8.25 20.84 -38.68
N ASP A 29 -8.79 21.47 -37.63
CA ASP A 29 -8.16 22.61 -36.92
C ASP A 29 -6.79 22.27 -36.34
N PHE A 30 -6.54 21.01 -35.94
CA PHE A 30 -5.23 20.58 -35.47
C PHE A 30 -4.19 20.62 -36.59
N THR A 31 -4.57 20.14 -37.78
CA THR A 31 -3.72 20.24 -38.98
C THR A 31 -3.47 21.70 -39.35
N ALA A 32 -4.49 22.57 -39.25
CA ALA A 32 -4.34 24.00 -39.49
C ALA A 32 -3.38 24.68 -38.48
N MET A 33 -3.44 24.31 -37.19
CA MET A 33 -2.52 24.80 -36.17
C MET A 33 -1.07 24.45 -36.50
N VAL A 34 -0.81 23.22 -36.93
CA VAL A 34 0.54 22.78 -37.32
C VAL A 34 1.02 23.48 -38.58
N GLN A 35 0.14 23.74 -39.56
CA GLN A 35 0.49 24.53 -40.76
C GLN A 35 0.91 25.95 -40.39
N VAL A 36 0.21 26.60 -39.45
CA VAL A 36 0.62 27.91 -38.91
C VAL A 36 1.97 27.80 -38.22
N GLY A 37 2.19 26.76 -37.41
CA GLY A 37 3.47 26.49 -36.76
C GLY A 37 4.62 26.33 -37.76
N LEU A 38 4.38 25.65 -38.87
CA LEU A 38 5.36 25.47 -39.95
C LEU A 38 5.68 26.80 -40.64
N LEU A 39 4.67 27.63 -40.93
CA LEU A 39 4.90 28.98 -41.46
C LEU A 39 5.76 29.81 -40.51
N VAL A 40 5.44 29.80 -39.21
CA VAL A 40 6.24 30.49 -38.18
C VAL A 40 7.66 29.93 -38.11
N GLY A 41 7.84 28.60 -38.22
CA GLY A 41 9.15 27.96 -38.28
C GLY A 41 9.99 28.42 -39.48
N VAL A 42 9.38 28.51 -40.67
CA VAL A 42 10.02 29.05 -41.87
C VAL A 42 10.44 30.51 -41.64
N PHE A 43 9.55 31.35 -41.09
CA PHE A 43 9.88 32.73 -40.72
C PHE A 43 11.03 32.81 -39.72
N SER A 44 11.06 31.92 -38.73
CA SER A 44 12.13 31.86 -37.73
C SER A 44 13.49 31.57 -38.36
N VAL A 45 13.57 30.66 -39.34
CA VAL A 45 14.81 30.36 -40.07
C VAL A 45 15.28 31.56 -40.88
N VAL A 46 14.38 32.32 -41.50
CA VAL A 46 14.73 33.55 -42.24
C VAL A 46 15.35 34.58 -41.30
N ILE A 47 14.76 34.80 -40.12
CA ILE A 47 15.27 35.72 -39.11
C ILE A 47 16.64 35.27 -38.58
N SER A 48 16.79 33.97 -38.29
CA SER A 48 18.06 33.41 -37.84
C SER A 48 19.15 33.57 -38.92
N GLY A 49 18.84 33.33 -40.19
CA GLY A 49 19.77 33.53 -41.31
C GLY A 49 20.26 34.97 -41.45
N ILE A 50 19.43 35.97 -41.15
CA ILE A 50 19.81 37.38 -41.09
C ILE A 50 20.73 37.65 -39.89
N SER A 51 20.39 37.11 -38.71
CA SER A 51 21.16 37.33 -37.48
C SER A 51 22.58 36.73 -37.51
N THR A 52 22.79 35.64 -38.26
CA THR A 52 24.09 34.97 -38.40
C THR A 52 24.88 35.48 -39.61
N GLY A 53 24.48 36.61 -40.21
CA GLY A 53 25.19 37.23 -41.34
C GLY A 53 25.20 36.39 -42.62
N GLY A 54 24.20 35.53 -42.84
CA GLY A 54 24.04 34.75 -44.07
C GLY A 54 24.98 33.55 -44.24
N GLN A 55 25.79 33.18 -43.25
CA GLN A 55 26.75 32.09 -43.40
C GLN A 55 26.11 30.69 -43.46
N LYS A 56 24.90 30.49 -42.91
CA LYS A 56 24.15 29.23 -42.98
C LYS A 56 22.64 29.49 -42.94
N ILE A 57 21.91 29.07 -43.99
CA ILE A 57 20.44 28.95 -43.94
C ILE A 57 20.12 27.52 -43.54
N GLU A 58 19.74 27.31 -42.29
CA GLU A 58 19.49 25.97 -41.75
C GLU A 58 18.05 25.49 -42.03
N PHE A 59 17.64 25.49 -43.30
CA PHE A 59 16.33 24.97 -43.73
C PHE A 59 16.11 23.51 -43.32
N GLN A 60 17.22 22.78 -43.13
CA GLN A 60 17.26 21.40 -42.67
C GLN A 60 16.45 21.19 -41.38
N HIS A 61 16.47 22.14 -40.44
CA HIS A 61 15.77 21.98 -39.16
C HIS A 61 14.24 22.07 -39.29
N VAL A 62 13.72 22.93 -40.16
CA VAL A 62 12.26 23.02 -40.40
C VAL A 62 11.77 21.83 -41.22
N LEU A 63 12.55 21.41 -42.23
CA LEU A 63 12.25 20.20 -42.99
C LEU A 63 12.25 18.96 -42.09
N LEU A 64 13.24 18.83 -41.21
CA LEU A 64 13.32 17.74 -40.26
C LEU A 64 12.14 17.77 -39.28
N GLY A 65 11.76 18.95 -38.77
CA GLY A 65 10.58 19.11 -37.92
C GLY A 65 9.28 18.67 -38.63
N PHE A 66 9.11 19.04 -39.89
CA PHE A 66 7.97 18.58 -40.70
C PHE A 66 7.97 17.07 -40.90
N ILE A 67 9.12 16.46 -41.20
CA ILE A 67 9.24 15.00 -41.35
C ILE A 67 8.88 14.30 -40.04
N ILE A 68 9.38 14.78 -38.90
CA ILE A 68 9.07 14.22 -37.57
C ILE A 68 7.58 14.32 -37.28
N TYR A 69 6.96 15.47 -37.56
CA TYR A 69 5.51 15.64 -37.42
C TYR A 69 4.75 14.66 -38.32
N ALA A 70 5.13 14.58 -39.61
CA ALA A 70 4.47 13.73 -40.59
C ALA A 70 4.56 12.24 -40.22
N THR A 71 5.65 11.80 -39.59
CA THR A 71 5.80 10.41 -39.18
C THR A 71 5.18 10.11 -37.82
N MET A 72 5.16 11.05 -36.86
CA MET A 72 4.59 10.83 -35.52
C MET A 72 3.10 11.12 -35.39
N PHE A 73 2.56 12.12 -36.09
CA PHE A 73 1.24 12.65 -35.80
C PHE A 73 0.20 12.41 -36.90
N VAL A 74 0.63 12.01 -38.10
CA VAL A 74 -0.28 11.68 -39.21
C VAL A 74 -0.79 10.23 -39.16
N PRO A 75 0.07 9.20 -38.97
CA PRO A 75 -0.43 7.83 -38.86
C PRO A 75 -1.00 7.57 -37.45
N THR A 76 -2.14 6.89 -37.40
CA THR A 76 -2.77 6.42 -36.16
C THR A 76 -2.38 4.98 -35.83
N ALA A 77 -2.46 4.64 -34.55
CA ALA A 77 -2.15 3.34 -33.97
C ALA A 77 -3.15 3.02 -32.85
N ARG A 78 -3.24 1.73 -32.53
CA ARG A 78 -4.07 1.22 -31.44
C ARG A 78 -3.22 1.06 -30.19
N VAL A 79 -3.74 1.53 -29.07
CA VAL A 79 -3.07 1.47 -27.77
C VAL A 79 -3.82 0.53 -26.84
N LEU A 80 -3.10 -0.45 -26.30
CA LEU A 80 -3.58 -1.33 -25.25
C LEU A 80 -3.01 -0.81 -23.93
N ILE A 81 -3.86 -0.33 -23.04
CA ILE A 81 -3.49 0.11 -21.71
C ILE A 81 -3.70 -1.08 -20.78
N GLU A 82 -2.62 -1.59 -20.21
CA GLU A 82 -2.63 -2.68 -19.24
C GLU A 82 -2.35 -2.11 -17.86
N ASP A 83 -3.28 -2.32 -16.93
CA ASP A 83 -3.11 -1.96 -15.53
C ASP A 83 -2.18 -2.97 -14.84
N THR A 84 -1.06 -2.52 -14.31
CA THR A 84 -0.04 -3.42 -13.74
C THR A 84 -0.52 -4.16 -12.50
N TYR A 85 -1.50 -3.64 -11.76
CA TYR A 85 -1.96 -4.23 -10.50
C TYR A 85 -3.21 -5.09 -10.68
N THR A 86 -4.13 -4.67 -11.55
CA THR A 86 -5.41 -5.38 -11.75
C THR A 86 -5.42 -6.29 -12.98
N GLY A 87 -4.42 -6.18 -13.86
CA GLY A 87 -4.34 -6.92 -15.12
C GLY A 87 -5.45 -6.57 -16.12
N GLN A 88 -6.22 -5.51 -15.85
CA GLN A 88 -7.29 -5.06 -16.75
C GLN A 88 -6.70 -4.39 -17.98
N VAL A 89 -7.12 -4.85 -19.16
CA VAL A 89 -6.70 -4.28 -20.44
C VAL A 89 -7.82 -3.42 -21.03
N ARG A 90 -7.49 -2.16 -21.32
CA ARG A 90 -8.34 -1.19 -22.02
C ARG A 90 -7.77 -0.89 -23.39
N ILE A 91 -8.62 -0.73 -24.39
CA ILE A 91 -8.19 -0.57 -25.78
C ILE A 91 -8.68 0.78 -26.28
N VAL A 92 -7.77 1.59 -26.81
CA VAL A 92 -8.07 2.88 -27.44
C VAL A 92 -7.55 2.89 -28.87
N ASP A 93 -8.44 3.21 -29.81
CA ASP A 93 -8.14 3.31 -31.23
C ASP A 93 -7.84 4.77 -31.65
N ASP A 94 -7.26 4.93 -32.84
CA ASP A 94 -7.00 6.23 -33.49
C ASP A 94 -6.03 7.18 -32.76
N VAL A 95 -5.14 6.64 -31.94
CA VAL A 95 -4.09 7.43 -31.27
C VAL A 95 -2.92 7.68 -32.23
N PRO A 96 -2.42 8.91 -32.39
CA PRO A 96 -1.22 9.20 -33.17
C PRO A 96 -0.03 8.33 -32.76
N ILE A 97 0.74 7.85 -33.75
CA ILE A 97 1.82 6.87 -33.50
C ILE A 97 2.91 7.40 -32.57
N GLY A 98 3.16 8.71 -32.54
CA GLY A 98 4.23 9.30 -31.75
C GLY A 98 4.03 9.08 -30.24
N PRO A 99 2.95 9.60 -29.65
CA PRO A 99 2.57 9.31 -28.27
C PRO A 99 2.40 7.81 -28.00
N ALA A 100 1.79 7.06 -28.92
CA ALA A 100 1.56 5.61 -28.76
C ALA A 100 2.86 4.79 -28.70
N ALA A 101 3.79 5.03 -29.63
CA ALA A 101 5.07 4.33 -29.70
C ALA A 101 6.00 4.75 -28.57
N ALA A 102 6.04 6.05 -28.25
CA ALA A 102 6.83 6.54 -27.13
C ALA A 102 6.33 5.97 -25.80
N GLY A 103 5.01 5.99 -25.57
CA GLY A 103 4.40 5.37 -24.40
C GLY A 103 4.66 3.88 -24.34
N GLY A 104 4.40 3.14 -25.41
CA GLY A 104 4.51 1.68 -25.40
C GLY A 104 5.95 1.18 -25.26
N ILE A 105 6.90 1.76 -25.99
CA ILE A 105 8.31 1.33 -25.93
C ILE A 105 8.91 1.69 -24.58
N ILE A 106 8.74 2.95 -24.13
CA ILE A 106 9.36 3.42 -22.88
C ILE A 106 8.68 2.73 -21.69
N SER A 107 7.37 2.49 -21.75
CA SER A 107 6.64 1.73 -20.73
C SER A 107 7.12 0.28 -20.62
N LEU A 108 7.26 -0.42 -21.75
CA LEU A 108 7.79 -1.78 -21.76
C LEU A 108 9.20 -1.85 -21.16
N VAL A 109 10.09 -0.93 -21.53
CA VAL A 109 11.45 -0.88 -20.99
C VAL A 109 11.45 -0.61 -19.48
N GLY A 110 10.65 0.35 -19.02
CA GLY A 110 10.50 0.66 -17.60
C GLY A 110 9.98 -0.54 -16.80
N TYR A 111 8.94 -1.20 -17.31
CA TYR A 111 8.35 -2.38 -16.68
C TYR A 111 9.35 -3.54 -16.60
N LYS A 112 10.00 -3.89 -17.72
CA LYS A 112 11.02 -4.96 -17.77
C LYS A 112 12.24 -4.67 -16.91
N LEU A 113 12.67 -3.41 -16.85
CA LEU A 113 13.77 -3.01 -15.97
C LEU A 113 13.38 -3.19 -14.51
N THR A 114 12.16 -2.79 -14.15
CA THR A 114 11.62 -2.96 -12.79
C THR A 114 11.51 -4.43 -12.41
N GLU A 115 11.01 -5.26 -13.31
CA GLU A 115 10.95 -6.72 -13.14
C GLU A 115 12.34 -7.31 -12.84
N LEU A 116 13.39 -6.86 -13.53
CA LEU A 116 14.76 -7.29 -13.28
C LEU A 116 15.28 -6.85 -11.89
N PHE A 117 14.97 -5.61 -11.49
CA PHE A 117 15.31 -5.14 -10.14
C PHE A 117 14.59 -5.95 -9.07
N GLU A 118 13.30 -6.24 -9.27
CA GLU A 118 12.50 -7.02 -8.33
C GLU A 118 12.94 -8.47 -8.25
N GLN A 119 13.26 -9.11 -9.37
CA GLN A 119 13.85 -10.46 -9.36
C GLN A 119 15.16 -10.51 -8.57
N ALA A 120 15.99 -9.46 -8.65
CA ALA A 120 17.20 -9.35 -7.86
C ALA A 120 16.91 -9.11 -6.36
N TYR A 121 15.80 -8.45 -6.03
CA TYR A 121 15.40 -8.11 -4.66
C TYR A 121 14.44 -9.11 -4.01
N ALA A 122 13.92 -10.07 -4.78
CA ALA A 122 12.97 -11.10 -4.34
C ALA A 122 13.36 -11.84 -3.05
N PRO A 123 14.65 -12.09 -2.73
CA PRO A 123 15.01 -12.72 -1.45
C PRO A 123 14.76 -11.85 -0.21
N ILE A 124 14.52 -10.55 -0.40
CA ILE A 124 14.44 -9.54 0.68
C ILE A 124 13.08 -8.84 0.68
N VAL A 125 12.39 -8.75 -0.46
CA VAL A 125 11.18 -7.94 -0.63
C VAL A 125 10.19 -8.63 -1.56
N PRO A 126 8.87 -8.58 -1.28
CA PRO A 126 7.84 -8.93 -2.25
C PRO A 126 7.92 -8.05 -3.51
N ALA A 127 7.66 -8.62 -4.69
CA ALA A 127 7.63 -7.90 -5.96
C ALA A 127 6.60 -6.75 -5.93
N MET A 128 7.01 -5.53 -6.29
CA MET A 128 6.19 -4.32 -6.27
C MET A 128 5.43 -4.09 -7.59
N THR A 129 5.77 -4.85 -8.64
CA THR A 129 5.01 -4.91 -9.91
C THR A 129 3.68 -5.63 -9.72
N GLU A 130 3.60 -6.56 -8.77
CA GLU A 130 2.39 -7.34 -8.44
C GLU A 130 1.75 -6.89 -7.11
N ASN A 131 2.54 -6.40 -6.15
CA ASN A 131 2.07 -5.96 -4.84
C ASN A 131 2.31 -4.45 -4.63
N GLU A 132 1.50 -3.81 -3.79
CA GLU A 132 1.64 -2.36 -3.56
C GLU A 132 2.91 -2.05 -2.76
N PHE A 133 3.51 -0.88 -2.99
CA PHE A 133 4.64 -0.39 -2.20
C PHE A 133 4.33 -0.48 -0.69
N SER A 134 5.22 -1.07 0.11
CA SER A 134 5.05 -1.26 1.56
C SER A 134 3.77 -2.04 2.01
N GLU A 135 3.16 -2.83 1.12
CA GLU A 135 1.92 -3.57 1.42
C GLU A 135 2.02 -4.44 2.67
N SER A 136 3.13 -5.15 2.88
CA SER A 136 3.31 -5.98 4.08
C SER A 136 3.25 -5.16 5.37
N LEU A 137 3.94 -4.01 5.41
CA LEU A 137 3.93 -3.14 6.60
C LEU A 137 2.53 -2.56 6.82
N ARG A 138 1.81 -2.21 5.73
CA ARG A 138 0.42 -1.74 5.80
C ARG A 138 -0.51 -2.82 6.34
N ILE A 139 -0.45 -4.05 5.81
CA ILE A 139 -1.32 -5.16 6.23
C ILE A 139 -1.17 -5.44 7.72
N LEU A 140 0.07 -5.55 8.23
CA LEU A 140 0.31 -5.81 9.66
C LEU A 140 -0.21 -4.66 10.54
N THR A 141 -0.01 -3.42 10.10
CA THR A 141 -0.50 -2.24 10.82
C THR A 141 -2.03 -2.15 10.80
N ASP A 142 -2.66 -2.42 9.66
CA ASP A 142 -4.12 -2.39 9.50
C ASP A 142 -4.81 -3.50 10.30
N ILE A 143 -4.27 -4.72 10.31
CA ILE A 143 -4.80 -5.83 11.13
C ILE A 143 -4.86 -5.41 12.60
N ARG A 144 -3.78 -4.78 13.11
CA ARG A 144 -3.72 -4.31 14.49
C ARG A 144 -4.66 -3.14 14.75
N ASN A 145 -4.67 -2.13 13.88
CA ASN A 145 -5.47 -0.92 14.08
C ASN A 145 -6.98 -1.18 13.93
N LYS A 146 -7.34 -2.13 13.07
CA LYS A 146 -8.74 -2.43 12.75
C LYS A 146 -9.26 -3.66 13.49
N SER A 147 -8.43 -4.36 14.30
CA SER A 147 -8.80 -5.57 15.05
C SER A 147 -10.04 -5.42 15.94
N MET A 148 -10.31 -4.19 16.40
CA MET A 148 -11.45 -3.85 17.26
C MET A 148 -12.74 -3.51 16.52
N GLN A 149 -12.76 -3.54 15.19
CA GLN A 149 -13.99 -3.29 14.43
C GLN A 149 -15.01 -4.40 14.69
N SER A 150 -16.28 -4.00 14.83
CA SER A 150 -17.38 -4.93 15.10
C SER A 150 -17.52 -6.01 14.04
N ALA A 151 -17.17 -5.72 12.77
CA ALA A 151 -17.21 -6.69 11.69
C ALA A 151 -16.26 -7.88 11.93
N ILE A 152 -15.08 -7.66 12.50
CA ILE A 152 -14.13 -8.75 12.82
C ILE A 152 -14.68 -9.62 13.92
N TRP A 153 -15.17 -9.01 15.00
CA TRP A 153 -15.74 -9.74 16.13
C TRP A 153 -17.01 -10.51 15.77
N ASN A 154 -17.83 -9.97 14.86
CA ASN A 154 -18.98 -10.69 14.32
C ASN A 154 -18.53 -11.91 13.52
N GLY A 155 -17.52 -11.79 12.65
CA GLY A 155 -16.96 -12.93 11.91
C GLY A 155 -16.37 -14.00 12.83
N ILE A 156 -15.64 -13.58 13.87
CA ILE A 156 -15.09 -14.48 14.90
C ILE A 156 -16.22 -15.21 15.64
N ASN A 157 -17.26 -14.50 16.08
CA ASN A 157 -18.40 -15.10 16.77
C ASN A 157 -19.18 -16.10 15.88
N GLU A 158 -19.25 -15.82 14.57
CA GLU A 158 -19.93 -16.68 13.61
C GLU A 158 -19.16 -17.98 13.36
N ASP A 159 -17.84 -17.88 13.16
CA ASP A 159 -16.94 -19.04 13.03
C ASP A 159 -16.91 -19.90 14.31
N SER A 160 -16.98 -19.27 15.48
CA SER A 160 -16.90 -19.91 16.79
C SER A 160 -18.19 -20.60 17.27
N GLY A 161 -19.26 -20.56 16.48
CA GLY A 161 -20.54 -21.15 16.83
C GLY A 161 -21.67 -20.13 16.72
N SER A 162 -22.05 -19.83 15.47
CA SER A 162 -23.21 -19.01 15.09
C SER A 162 -24.34 -18.98 16.14
N GLY A 163 -24.70 -17.80 16.64
CA GLY A 163 -25.71 -17.65 17.69
C GLY A 163 -25.47 -16.45 18.61
N GLN A 164 -25.77 -16.59 19.90
CA GLN A 164 -25.55 -15.56 20.93
C GLN A 164 -24.12 -15.60 21.53
N VAL A 165 -23.15 -16.15 20.80
CA VAL A 165 -21.74 -16.20 21.23
C VAL A 165 -21.14 -14.79 21.18
N ASP A 166 -20.48 -14.41 22.27
CA ASP A 166 -19.78 -13.13 22.39
C ASP A 166 -18.37 -13.39 22.94
N LEU A 167 -17.44 -13.69 22.03
CA LEU A 167 -16.05 -13.93 22.37
C LEU A 167 -15.34 -12.67 22.87
N GLN A 168 -15.71 -11.49 22.35
CA GLN A 168 -15.14 -10.23 22.81
C GLN A 168 -15.40 -10.05 24.31
N LYS A 169 -16.65 -10.24 24.73
CA LYS A 169 -17.04 -10.17 26.13
C LYS A 169 -16.41 -11.30 26.95
N SER A 170 -16.41 -12.53 26.43
CA SER A 170 -15.82 -13.69 27.12
C SER A 170 -14.34 -13.50 27.43
N TRP A 171 -13.55 -13.03 26.45
CA TRP A 171 -12.14 -12.69 26.66
C TRP A 171 -11.96 -11.51 27.61
N THR A 172 -12.85 -10.51 27.57
CA THR A 172 -12.76 -9.38 28.49
C THR A 172 -13.00 -9.80 29.94
N GLU A 173 -14.02 -10.62 30.21
CA GLU A 173 -14.30 -11.12 31.56
C GLU A 173 -13.20 -12.06 32.05
N TYR A 174 -12.68 -12.94 31.19
CA TYR A 174 -11.54 -13.81 31.55
C TYR A 174 -10.31 -13.01 31.96
N ILE A 175 -9.90 -12.03 31.15
CA ILE A 175 -8.72 -11.21 31.47
C ILE A 175 -8.97 -10.43 32.77
N LYS A 176 -10.17 -9.89 32.96
CA LYS A 176 -10.55 -9.12 34.15
C LYS A 176 -10.51 -9.96 35.43
N ASP A 177 -11.15 -11.13 35.42
CA ASP A 177 -11.36 -11.97 36.61
C ASP A 177 -10.19 -12.93 36.88
N CYS A 178 -9.51 -13.42 35.85
CA CYS A 178 -8.44 -14.42 35.97
C CYS A 178 -7.05 -13.77 35.79
N THR A 179 -6.76 -13.22 34.61
CA THR A 179 -5.42 -12.70 34.30
C THR A 179 -5.00 -11.54 35.19
N LEU A 180 -5.87 -10.54 35.39
CA LEU A 180 -5.53 -9.42 36.25
C LEU A 180 -5.48 -9.82 37.73
N THR A 181 -6.24 -10.84 38.14
CA THR A 181 -6.16 -11.39 39.50
C THR A 181 -4.83 -12.09 39.75
N LYS A 182 -4.26 -12.77 38.74
CA LYS A 182 -2.88 -13.30 38.78
C LYS A 182 -1.85 -12.19 39.07
N ILE A 183 -2.06 -10.97 38.57
CA ILE A 183 -1.22 -9.80 38.86
C ILE A 183 -1.41 -9.34 40.32
N ASP A 184 -2.65 -9.23 40.78
CA ASP A 184 -2.95 -8.80 42.17
C ASP A 184 -2.36 -9.77 43.19
N LEU A 185 -2.32 -11.07 42.88
CA LEU A 185 -1.71 -12.11 43.70
C LEU A 185 -0.17 -12.08 43.66
N GLY A 186 0.44 -11.23 42.84
CA GLY A 186 1.89 -11.13 42.68
C GLY A 186 2.54 -12.32 42.00
N LEU A 187 1.75 -13.19 41.34
CA LEU A 187 2.25 -14.36 40.62
C LEU A 187 2.95 -13.96 39.30
N ILE A 188 2.54 -12.83 38.72
CA ILE A 188 3.19 -12.20 37.56
C ILE A 188 3.17 -10.69 37.73
N THR A 189 4.25 -10.02 37.32
CA THR A 189 4.27 -8.55 37.27
C THR A 189 3.62 -8.03 35.98
N ALA A 190 3.11 -6.80 36.00
CA ALA A 190 2.60 -6.16 34.79
C ALA A 190 3.67 -6.13 33.66
N HIS A 191 4.95 -5.94 34.00
CA HIS A 191 6.02 -6.00 33.01
C HIS A 191 6.19 -7.39 32.40
N GLN A 192 6.13 -8.45 33.20
CA GLN A 192 6.20 -9.83 32.72
C GLN A 192 4.99 -10.22 31.87
N LEU A 193 3.80 -9.72 32.17
CA LEU A 193 2.61 -9.94 31.34
C LEU A 193 2.82 -9.43 29.90
N TYR A 194 3.47 -8.27 29.73
CA TYR A 194 3.70 -7.69 28.41
C TYR A 194 4.90 -8.30 27.68
N THR A 195 5.89 -8.82 28.39
CA THR A 195 7.16 -9.28 27.79
C THR A 195 7.21 -10.79 27.55
N SER A 196 6.46 -11.57 28.32
CA SER A 196 6.28 -13.01 28.09
C SER A 196 5.35 -13.27 26.89
N SER A 197 5.32 -14.53 26.44
CA SER A 197 4.35 -14.98 25.45
C SER A 197 2.93 -14.69 25.94
N PHE A 198 2.04 -14.26 25.05
CA PHE A 198 0.66 -13.96 25.45
C PHE A 198 -0.05 -15.14 26.12
N GLU A 199 0.30 -16.38 25.75
CA GLU A 199 -0.27 -17.60 26.36
C GLU A 199 0.14 -17.66 27.84
N VAL A 200 1.44 -17.65 28.13
CA VAL A 200 1.99 -17.71 29.49
C VAL A 200 1.58 -16.49 30.32
N GLY A 201 1.49 -15.32 29.69
CA GLY A 201 1.09 -14.08 30.32
C GLY A 201 -0.36 -14.13 30.79
N LEU A 202 -1.29 -14.45 29.88
CA LEU A 202 -2.72 -14.42 30.12
C LEU A 202 -3.24 -15.63 30.91
N GLU A 203 -2.67 -16.81 30.68
CA GLU A 203 -3.12 -18.06 31.28
C GLU A 203 -3.02 -18.01 32.80
N PHE A 204 -4.10 -18.42 33.46
CA PHE A 204 -4.15 -18.59 34.90
C PHE A 204 -4.73 -19.96 35.26
N ASP A 205 -3.83 -20.90 35.53
CA ASP A 205 -4.17 -22.25 36.00
C ASP A 205 -4.62 -22.21 37.46
N SER A 206 -5.89 -21.91 37.67
CA SER A 206 -6.52 -21.92 39.00
C SER A 206 -7.95 -22.44 38.95
N ASN A 207 -8.22 -23.41 39.82
CA ASN A 207 -9.55 -23.96 40.07
C ASN A 207 -10.33 -23.22 41.16
N LEU A 208 -9.70 -22.25 41.83
CA LEU A 208 -10.31 -21.47 42.92
C LEU A 208 -11.01 -20.22 42.42
N TYR A 209 -10.46 -19.61 41.38
CA TYR A 209 -11.03 -18.45 40.72
C TYR A 209 -11.81 -18.91 39.48
N GLY A 210 -12.84 -18.17 39.13
CA GLY A 210 -13.67 -18.46 37.97
C GLY A 210 -14.16 -17.18 37.32
N THR A 211 -14.63 -17.33 36.09
CA THR A 211 -15.18 -16.24 35.29
C THR A 211 -16.42 -16.72 34.54
N GLN A 212 -17.16 -15.77 34.00
CA GLN A 212 -18.36 -16.03 33.22
C GLN A 212 -18.06 -15.93 31.72
N LEU A 213 -18.21 -17.03 30.98
CA LEU A 213 -17.99 -17.09 29.54
C LEU A 213 -19.31 -17.11 28.75
N PHE A 214 -19.34 -16.43 27.61
CA PHE A 214 -20.47 -16.31 26.69
C PHE A 214 -20.19 -17.05 25.38
N ILE A 215 -19.80 -18.32 25.49
CA ILE A 215 -19.37 -19.17 24.36
C ILE A 215 -20.43 -20.16 23.88
N ASN A 216 -21.63 -20.19 24.51
CA ASN A 216 -22.69 -21.14 24.18
C ASN A 216 -23.66 -20.56 23.14
N PRO A 217 -23.84 -21.20 21.96
CA PRO A 217 -24.70 -20.69 20.89
C PRO A 217 -26.19 -20.55 21.27
N GLY A 218 -26.66 -21.39 22.21
CA GLY A 218 -28.06 -21.50 22.59
C GLY A 218 -28.51 -20.60 23.75
N SER A 219 -27.60 -19.83 24.38
CA SER A 219 -27.97 -18.94 25.49
C SER A 219 -27.05 -17.73 25.63
N SER A 220 -27.63 -16.53 25.73
CA SER A 220 -26.94 -15.29 26.12
C SER A 220 -26.58 -15.22 27.60
N ILE A 221 -26.99 -16.22 28.39
CA ILE A 221 -26.61 -16.36 29.78
C ILE A 221 -25.21 -16.96 29.81
N GLY A 222 -24.25 -16.21 30.34
CA GLY A 222 -22.88 -16.69 30.46
C GLY A 222 -22.79 -17.82 31.49
N VAL A 223 -21.96 -18.82 31.20
CA VAL A 223 -21.73 -19.97 32.06
C VAL A 223 -20.46 -19.75 32.86
N ASN A 224 -20.48 -20.13 34.13
CA ASN A 224 -19.32 -19.99 35.01
C ASN A 224 -18.35 -21.13 34.75
N TYR A 225 -17.09 -20.79 34.51
CA TYR A 225 -15.96 -21.71 34.36
C TYR A 225 -14.89 -21.38 35.39
N THR A 226 -14.07 -22.36 35.78
CA THR A 226 -12.84 -22.09 36.51
C THR A 226 -11.83 -21.38 35.60
N CYS A 227 -10.85 -20.66 36.13
CA CYS A 227 -9.87 -19.97 35.28
C CYS A 227 -9.03 -20.94 34.43
N ALA A 228 -8.80 -22.17 34.90
CA ALA A 228 -8.16 -23.22 34.12
C ALA A 228 -9.07 -23.70 32.97
N ASP A 229 -10.30 -24.13 33.28
CA ASP A 229 -11.24 -24.62 32.26
C ASP A 229 -11.65 -23.53 31.26
N ALA A 230 -11.72 -22.28 31.73
CA ALA A 230 -12.07 -21.13 30.91
C ALA A 230 -11.00 -20.85 29.84
N TRP A 231 -9.72 -21.01 30.17
CA TRP A 231 -8.62 -20.85 29.22
C TRP A 231 -8.71 -21.87 28.09
N ASP A 232 -8.86 -23.14 28.45
CA ASP A 232 -8.99 -24.23 27.48
C ASP A 232 -10.22 -24.06 26.59
N ALA A 233 -11.35 -23.68 27.18
CA ALA A 233 -12.59 -23.41 26.44
C ALA A 233 -12.44 -22.23 25.48
N LEU A 234 -11.81 -21.12 25.91
CA LEU A 234 -11.57 -19.95 25.06
C LEU A 234 -10.62 -20.27 23.91
N GLN A 235 -9.55 -21.02 24.16
CA GLN A 235 -8.59 -21.41 23.13
C GLN A 235 -9.20 -22.36 22.09
N ALA A 236 -10.04 -23.30 22.53
CA ALA A 236 -10.76 -24.20 21.65
C ALA A 236 -11.84 -23.49 20.81
N THR A 237 -12.52 -22.51 21.42
CA THR A 237 -13.62 -21.78 20.77
C THR A 237 -13.12 -20.70 19.82
N THR A 238 -12.00 -20.02 20.13
CA THR A 238 -11.46 -18.92 19.33
C THR A 238 -10.76 -19.45 18.06
N THR A 239 -11.55 -19.59 16.99
CA THR A 239 -11.11 -20.05 15.68
C THR A 239 -11.19 -18.92 14.65
N PHE A 240 -10.30 -18.96 13.67
CA PHE A 240 -10.25 -17.99 12.57
C PHE A 240 -10.45 -18.78 11.28
N ASP A 241 -11.66 -18.79 10.75
CA ASP A 241 -12.01 -19.57 9.57
C ASP A 241 -12.59 -18.64 8.48
N ALA A 242 -13.59 -19.09 7.73
CA ALA A 242 -14.07 -18.42 6.53
C ALA A 242 -14.67 -17.04 6.80
N GLU A 243 -15.51 -16.86 7.83
CA GLU A 243 -16.18 -15.58 8.06
C GLU A 243 -15.23 -14.54 8.64
N THR A 244 -14.33 -14.94 9.54
CA THR A 244 -13.28 -14.06 10.04
C THR A 244 -12.34 -13.63 8.91
N THR A 245 -11.97 -14.55 8.02
CA THR A 245 -11.14 -14.24 6.85
C THR A 245 -11.85 -13.26 5.92
N ARG A 246 -13.16 -13.40 5.70
CA ARG A 246 -13.96 -12.44 4.91
C ARG A 246 -14.01 -11.06 5.57
N ALA A 247 -14.19 -11.01 6.88
CA ALA A 247 -14.18 -9.74 7.62
C ALA A 247 -12.82 -9.03 7.46
N PHE A 248 -11.71 -9.75 7.62
CA PHE A 248 -10.37 -9.20 7.37
C PHE A 248 -10.17 -8.77 5.91
N ASN A 249 -10.61 -9.57 4.92
CA ASN A 249 -10.53 -9.22 3.51
C ASN A 249 -11.25 -7.88 3.24
N SER A 250 -12.48 -7.73 3.72
CA SER A 250 -13.27 -6.51 3.54
C SER A 250 -12.61 -5.27 4.17
N ILE A 251 -11.97 -5.44 5.32
CA ILE A 251 -11.37 -4.36 6.11
C ILE A 251 -10.02 -3.92 5.54
N LEU A 252 -9.31 -4.86 4.92
CA LEU A 252 -8.04 -4.64 4.23
C LEU A 252 -8.25 -4.18 2.77
N GLY A 253 -9.49 -4.14 2.27
CA GLY A 253 -9.80 -3.79 0.88
C GLY A 253 -9.35 -4.86 -0.12
N LEU A 254 -9.17 -6.10 0.34
CA LEU A 254 -8.80 -7.24 -0.48
C LEU A 254 -10.08 -7.82 -1.11
N ASP A 255 -10.21 -7.68 -2.42
CA ASP A 255 -11.31 -8.19 -3.22
C ASP A 255 -10.83 -9.23 -4.24
N ALA A 256 -11.76 -9.85 -4.96
CA ALA A 256 -11.44 -10.84 -5.99
C ALA A 256 -10.64 -10.27 -7.19
N ASN A 257 -10.53 -8.93 -7.29
CA ASN A 257 -9.75 -8.26 -8.33
C ASN A 257 -8.29 -8.03 -7.90
N ASN A 258 -8.03 -7.95 -6.60
CA ASN A 258 -6.72 -7.68 -6.00
C ASN A 258 -6.09 -8.90 -5.30
N LEU A 259 -6.81 -10.02 -5.22
CA LEU A 259 -6.32 -11.29 -4.69
C LEU A 259 -6.03 -12.27 -5.84
N GLY A 260 -4.85 -12.89 -5.83
CA GLY A 260 -4.55 -14.02 -6.68
C GLY A 260 -5.51 -15.18 -6.44
N ALA A 261 -5.72 -16.04 -7.43
CA ALA A 261 -6.62 -17.18 -7.32
C ALA A 261 -6.15 -18.12 -6.18
N GLY A 262 -6.86 -18.11 -5.05
CA GLY A 262 -6.54 -18.90 -3.86
C GLY A 262 -5.87 -18.12 -2.71
N ASP A 263 -5.57 -16.84 -2.90
CA ASP A 263 -5.05 -15.99 -1.84
C ASP A 263 -6.14 -15.53 -0.87
N SER A 264 -5.74 -15.30 0.37
CA SER A 264 -6.60 -14.77 1.44
C SER A 264 -5.84 -13.72 2.27
N SER A 265 -6.55 -12.95 3.09
CA SER A 265 -5.92 -12.08 4.09
C SER A 265 -4.93 -12.84 4.97
N ILE A 266 -5.20 -14.11 5.31
CA ILE A 266 -4.28 -14.96 6.09
C ILE A 266 -3.00 -15.28 5.30
N THR A 267 -3.11 -15.62 4.02
CA THR A 267 -1.95 -15.88 3.15
C THR A 267 -1.08 -14.63 3.02
N LYS A 268 -1.69 -13.49 2.65
CA LYS A 268 -0.96 -12.22 2.55
C LYS A 268 -0.37 -11.76 3.89
N THR A 269 -1.03 -12.05 5.01
CA THR A 269 -0.48 -11.78 6.35
C THR A 269 0.72 -12.68 6.65
N ASN A 270 0.68 -13.96 6.27
CA ASN A 270 1.82 -14.86 6.42
C ASN A 270 3.01 -14.37 5.58
N ASP A 271 2.78 -13.95 4.34
CA ASP A 271 3.82 -13.42 3.47
C ASP A 271 4.40 -12.12 4.04
N ALA A 272 3.54 -11.24 4.56
CA ALA A 272 3.95 -10.00 5.22
C ALA A 272 4.79 -10.25 6.48
N ILE A 273 4.40 -11.24 7.30
CA ILE A 273 5.18 -11.67 8.47
C ILE A 273 6.51 -12.27 8.02
N ALA A 274 6.53 -13.15 7.03
CA ALA A 274 7.75 -13.77 6.53
C ALA A 274 8.75 -12.73 5.96
N ALA A 275 8.25 -11.67 5.32
CA ALA A 275 9.07 -10.59 4.78
C ALA A 275 9.69 -9.68 5.86
N LEU A 276 9.03 -9.51 7.02
CA LEU A 276 9.43 -8.54 8.05
C LEU A 276 10.00 -9.16 9.32
N ILE A 277 9.48 -10.33 9.70
CA ILE A 277 9.83 -11.05 10.92
C ILE A 277 10.53 -12.35 10.50
N PRO A 278 11.87 -12.44 10.67
CA PRO A 278 12.64 -13.63 10.27
C PRO A 278 12.37 -14.88 11.14
N VAL A 279 11.43 -14.79 12.08
CA VAL A 279 11.04 -15.86 12.99
C VAL A 279 9.66 -16.35 12.59
N GLY A 280 9.52 -17.66 12.35
CA GLY A 280 8.33 -18.30 11.77
C GLY A 280 7.07 -18.24 12.65
N MET A 281 6.57 -17.05 12.95
CA MET A 281 5.28 -16.82 13.58
C MET A 281 4.19 -17.05 12.52
N ALA A 282 3.20 -17.88 12.85
CA ALA A 282 2.01 -18.02 12.01
C ALA A 282 1.14 -16.75 12.07
N ALA A 283 0.54 -16.35 10.94
CA ALA A 283 -0.40 -15.23 10.86
C ALA A 283 -1.54 -15.34 11.86
N THR A 284 -2.06 -16.55 12.11
CA THR A 284 -3.12 -16.76 13.09
C THR A 284 -2.69 -16.40 14.51
N ARG A 285 -1.43 -16.64 14.90
CA ARG A 285 -0.88 -16.25 16.20
C ARG A 285 -0.72 -14.74 16.29
N TYR A 286 -0.26 -14.10 15.22
CA TYR A 286 -0.17 -12.64 15.13
C TYR A 286 -1.54 -11.97 15.25
N ILE A 287 -2.54 -12.47 14.52
CA ILE A 287 -3.91 -11.96 14.54
C ILE A 287 -4.53 -12.13 15.93
N LYS A 288 -4.36 -13.30 16.58
CA LYS A 288 -4.78 -13.51 17.99
C LYS A 288 -4.18 -12.45 18.90
N LEU A 289 -2.86 -12.24 18.82
CA LEU A 289 -2.17 -11.24 19.64
C LEU A 289 -2.69 -9.82 19.39
N ALA A 290 -2.91 -9.45 18.12
CA ALA A 290 -3.41 -8.14 17.70
C ALA A 290 -4.86 -7.88 18.14
N VAL A 291 -5.68 -8.94 18.25
CA VAL A 291 -7.07 -8.87 18.73
C VAL A 291 -7.14 -8.85 20.27
N LEU A 292 -6.24 -9.54 20.96
CA LEU A 292 -6.22 -9.61 22.43
C LEU A 292 -5.62 -8.36 23.10
N GLU A 293 -4.68 -7.67 22.45
CA GLU A 293 -4.03 -6.46 22.98
C GLU A 293 -5.03 -5.35 23.41
N PRO A 294 -6.02 -4.96 22.59
CA PRO A 294 -7.00 -3.96 22.98
C PRO A 294 -7.96 -4.48 24.07
N ILE A 295 -8.25 -5.80 24.10
CA ILE A 295 -9.07 -6.40 25.15
C ILE A 295 -8.39 -6.28 26.51
N LEU A 296 -7.07 -6.48 26.58
CA LEU A 296 -6.31 -6.32 27.81
C LEU A 296 -6.49 -4.92 28.40
N GLY A 297 -6.48 -3.88 27.56
CA GLY A 297 -6.74 -2.50 27.98
C GLY A 297 -8.17 -2.29 28.50
N MET A 298 -9.18 -2.80 27.80
CA MET A 298 -10.58 -2.71 28.21
C MET A 298 -10.87 -3.49 29.50
N ALA A 299 -10.27 -4.67 29.66
CA ALA A 299 -10.39 -5.48 30.87
C ALA A 299 -9.77 -4.76 32.08
N ALA A 300 -8.62 -4.12 31.89
CA ALA A 300 -7.99 -3.29 32.92
C ALA A 300 -8.90 -2.13 33.34
N GLU A 301 -9.46 -1.38 32.38
CA GLU A 301 -10.43 -0.31 32.67
C GLU A 301 -11.62 -0.82 33.48
N ARG A 302 -12.24 -1.94 33.06
CA ARG A 302 -13.38 -2.55 33.77
C ARG A 302 -13.00 -2.96 35.19
N LYS A 303 -11.83 -3.56 35.38
CA LYS A 303 -11.35 -3.94 36.71
C LYS A 303 -11.20 -2.73 37.64
N TYR A 304 -10.58 -1.65 37.17
CA TYR A 304 -10.46 -0.41 37.97
C TYR A 304 -11.83 0.18 38.33
N LYS A 305 -12.79 0.09 37.43
CA LYS A 305 -14.18 0.50 37.70
C LYS A 305 -14.84 -0.38 38.78
N ASP A 306 -14.64 -1.70 38.72
CA ASP A 306 -15.19 -2.65 39.69
C ASP A 306 -14.54 -2.49 41.08
N THR A 307 -13.25 -2.14 41.14
CA THR A 307 -12.53 -1.84 42.39
C THR A 307 -12.75 -0.41 42.92
N GLN A 308 -13.63 0.37 42.27
CA GLN A 308 -13.95 1.78 42.60
C GLN A 308 -12.78 2.77 42.41
N ASP A 309 -11.71 2.39 41.70
CA ASP A 309 -10.62 3.30 41.31
C ASP A 309 -10.95 4.02 39.99
N LEU A 310 -11.83 5.01 40.09
CA LEU A 310 -12.29 5.80 38.93
C LEU A 310 -11.16 6.61 38.27
N SER A 311 -10.13 6.99 39.05
CA SER A 311 -8.96 7.71 38.54
C SER A 311 -8.11 6.82 37.66
N GLY A 312 -7.84 5.58 38.09
CA GLY A 312 -7.16 4.56 37.30
C GLY A 312 -7.90 4.24 36.00
N ALA A 313 -9.22 4.03 36.09
CA ALA A 313 -10.05 3.76 34.91
C ALA A 313 -10.00 4.91 33.88
N MET A 314 -10.06 6.17 34.34
CA MET A 314 -9.98 7.34 33.46
C MET A 314 -8.62 7.46 32.78
N MET A 315 -7.52 7.21 33.49
CA MET A 315 -6.17 7.24 32.90
C MET A 315 -5.98 6.15 31.85
N VAL A 316 -6.47 4.94 32.10
CA VAL A 316 -6.41 3.84 31.12
C VAL A 316 -7.24 4.18 29.89
N ASN A 317 -8.48 4.67 30.06
CA ASN A 317 -9.32 5.06 28.94
C ASN A 317 -8.67 6.17 28.10
N GLN A 318 -8.09 7.19 28.74
CA GLN A 318 -7.35 8.24 28.06
C GLN A 318 -6.13 7.72 27.30
N ALA A 319 -5.36 6.80 27.88
CA ALA A 319 -4.22 6.17 27.22
C ALA A 319 -4.65 5.36 25.99
N LEU A 320 -5.75 4.61 26.08
CA LEU A 320 -6.32 3.87 24.94
C LEU A 320 -6.77 4.82 23.82
N GLN A 321 -7.43 5.93 24.17
CA GLN A 321 -7.84 6.93 23.17
C GLN A 321 -6.64 7.61 22.53
N GLN A 322 -5.63 8.01 23.31
CA GLN A 322 -4.39 8.60 22.78
C GLN A 322 -3.70 7.64 21.80
N ARG A 323 -3.57 6.37 22.18
CA ARG A 323 -2.99 5.32 21.35
C ARG A 323 -3.78 5.12 20.04
N ASN A 324 -5.10 5.04 20.12
CA ASN A 324 -5.96 4.91 18.94
C ASN A 324 -5.86 6.15 18.02
N THR A 325 -5.82 7.37 18.59
CA THR A 325 -5.67 8.60 17.80
C THR A 325 -4.29 8.71 17.15
N GLN A 326 -3.23 8.27 17.83
CA GLN A 326 -1.89 8.23 17.30
C GLN A 326 -1.85 7.30 16.07
N TRP A 327 -2.35 6.07 16.20
CA TRP A 327 -2.36 5.10 15.10
C TRP A 327 -3.29 5.47 13.95
N ALA A 328 -4.39 6.20 14.21
CA ALA A 328 -5.27 6.73 13.17
C ALA A 328 -4.63 7.90 12.39
N THR A 329 -3.73 8.66 13.03
CA THR A 329 -3.06 9.82 12.42
C THR A 329 -1.84 9.42 11.59
N GLU A 330 -1.31 8.22 11.83
CA GLU A 330 -0.05 7.73 11.25
C GLU A 330 -0.20 7.04 9.89
N GLN A 331 -1.39 7.01 9.29
CA GLN A 331 -1.51 6.67 7.87
C GLN A 331 -0.75 7.71 7.06
N THR A 332 0.35 7.28 6.43
CA THR A 332 1.17 8.18 5.64
C THR A 332 0.33 8.74 4.51
N LEU A 333 0.09 10.05 4.57
CA LEU A 333 -0.63 10.78 3.53
C LEU A 333 -0.03 10.51 2.15
N PHE A 334 1.24 10.11 2.08
CA PHE A 334 1.88 9.82 0.81
C PHE A 334 1.44 8.49 0.17
N MET A 335 1.18 7.40 0.92
CA MET A 335 0.72 6.13 0.34
C MET A 335 -0.57 6.30 -0.47
N SER A 336 -1.49 7.14 0.00
CA SER A 336 -2.71 7.50 -0.74
C SER A 336 -2.49 8.52 -1.86
N ILE A 337 -1.33 9.17 -1.94
CA ILE A 337 -1.00 10.22 -2.93
C ILE A 337 -0.08 9.71 -4.03
N VAL A 338 0.79 8.71 -3.80
CA VAL A 338 1.77 8.24 -4.81
C VAL A 338 1.05 7.84 -6.08
N ARG A 339 0.11 6.90 -5.97
CA ARG A 339 -0.57 6.31 -7.13
C ARG A 339 -1.35 7.38 -7.93
N PRO A 340 -2.18 8.25 -7.31
CA PRO A 340 -2.80 9.35 -8.03
C PRO A 340 -1.80 10.33 -8.66
N MET A 341 -0.67 10.61 -8.01
CA MET A 341 0.36 11.49 -8.55
C MET A 341 1.04 10.88 -9.78
N LEU A 342 1.39 9.58 -9.73
CA LEU A 342 1.93 8.83 -10.87
C LEU A 342 0.96 8.86 -12.04
N ALA A 343 -0.32 8.53 -11.79
CA ALA A 343 -1.38 8.55 -12.79
C ALA A 343 -1.55 9.93 -13.44
N PHE A 344 -1.52 10.99 -12.62
CA PHE A 344 -1.66 12.36 -13.10
C PHE A 344 -0.53 12.74 -14.06
N PHE A 345 0.74 12.52 -13.67
CA PHE A 345 1.88 12.89 -14.52
C PHE A 345 2.00 11.99 -15.77
N GLU A 346 1.68 10.70 -15.64
CA GLU A 346 1.60 9.78 -16.77
C GLU A 346 0.55 10.25 -17.78
N ALA A 347 -0.65 10.63 -17.36
CA ALA A 347 -1.65 11.12 -18.31
C ALA A 347 -1.34 12.54 -18.82
N PHE A 348 -0.79 13.41 -17.96
CA PHE A 348 -0.44 14.79 -18.29
C PHE A 348 0.53 14.89 -19.49
N ILE A 349 1.51 13.98 -19.57
CA ILE A 349 2.48 14.03 -20.66
C ILE A 349 1.86 13.64 -22.01
N TYR A 350 0.92 12.70 -22.02
CA TYR A 350 0.16 12.37 -23.21
C TYR A 350 -0.76 13.53 -23.59
N ALA A 351 -1.46 14.13 -22.61
CA ALA A 351 -2.34 15.28 -22.83
C ALA A 351 -1.63 16.50 -23.48
N ILE A 352 -0.35 16.71 -23.21
CA ILE A 352 0.44 17.82 -23.78
C ILE A 352 0.98 17.51 -25.19
N SER A 353 0.92 16.26 -25.65
CA SER A 353 1.49 15.89 -26.95
C SER A 353 0.95 16.68 -28.16
N PRO A 354 -0.30 17.20 -28.22
CA PRO A 354 -0.73 18.06 -29.32
C PRO A 354 0.06 19.37 -29.39
N ILE A 355 0.47 19.92 -28.24
CA ILE A 355 1.35 21.10 -28.17
C ILE A 355 2.74 20.74 -28.72
N MET A 356 3.20 19.52 -28.48
CA MET A 356 4.47 19.02 -29.01
C MET A 356 4.48 18.98 -30.54
N ALA A 357 3.37 18.55 -31.16
CA ALA A 357 3.23 18.54 -32.62
C ALA A 357 3.43 19.95 -33.23
N PHE A 358 2.88 20.98 -32.58
CA PHE A 358 3.08 22.37 -32.98
C PHE A 358 4.51 22.86 -32.74
N VAL A 359 5.12 22.51 -31.61
CA VAL A 359 6.46 22.97 -31.24
C VAL A 359 7.53 22.39 -32.17
N ILE A 360 7.43 21.12 -32.55
CA ILE A 360 8.43 20.43 -33.39
C ILE A 360 8.65 21.15 -34.73
N VAL A 361 7.60 21.76 -35.30
CA VAL A 361 7.66 22.44 -36.60
C VAL A 361 8.22 23.87 -36.53
N LEU A 362 8.45 24.44 -35.34
CA LEU A 362 8.99 25.79 -35.14
C LEU A 362 10.51 25.92 -35.45
N GLY A 363 11.17 24.84 -35.87
CA GLY A 363 12.60 24.83 -36.24
C GLY A 363 13.51 24.27 -35.13
N ALA A 364 14.79 24.69 -35.11
CA ALA A 364 15.83 24.06 -34.27
C ALA A 364 15.52 24.07 -32.77
N LYS A 365 14.98 25.18 -32.24
CA LYS A 365 14.54 25.25 -30.83
C LYS A 365 13.34 24.34 -30.53
N GLY A 366 12.46 24.15 -31.52
CA GLY A 366 11.32 23.24 -31.43
C GLY A 366 11.74 21.79 -31.28
N ILE A 367 12.69 21.35 -32.11
CA ILE A 367 13.28 20.01 -32.04
C ILE A 367 14.01 19.80 -30.69
N GLN A 368 14.75 20.79 -30.21
CA GLN A 368 15.41 20.70 -28.90
C GLN A 368 14.41 20.55 -27.75
N LEU A 369 13.28 21.27 -27.81
CA LEU A 369 12.22 21.16 -26.81
C LEU A 369 11.49 19.80 -26.90
N ALA A 370 11.35 19.24 -28.10
CA ALA A 370 10.86 17.88 -28.28
C ALA A 370 11.77 16.82 -27.68
N GLY A 371 13.09 16.99 -27.80
CA GLY A 371 14.06 16.15 -27.09
C GLY A 371 13.85 16.19 -25.57
N LYS A 372 13.56 17.36 -24.99
CA LYS A 372 13.25 17.48 -23.55
C LYS A 372 11.94 16.79 -23.16
N TYR A 373 10.95 16.76 -24.05
CA TYR A 373 9.70 16.04 -23.81
C TYR A 373 9.92 14.53 -23.77
N PHE A 374 10.69 13.96 -24.68
CA PHE A 374 11.06 12.55 -24.62
C PHE A 374 11.91 12.23 -23.39
N ALA A 375 12.78 13.14 -22.96
CA ALA A 375 13.51 13.00 -21.69
C ALA A 375 12.54 12.97 -20.49
N LEU A 376 11.45 13.75 -20.53
CA LEU A 376 10.43 13.75 -19.49
C LEU A 376 9.60 12.45 -19.47
N LEU A 377 9.38 11.80 -20.62
CA LEU A 377 8.81 10.45 -20.69
C LEU A 377 9.73 9.40 -20.02
N ILE A 378 11.03 9.46 -20.31
CA ILE A 378 12.02 8.56 -19.68
C ILE A 378 12.08 8.81 -18.16
N TRP A 379 12.00 10.07 -17.73
CA TRP A 379 11.98 10.47 -16.33
C TRP A 379 10.82 9.85 -15.54
N ILE A 380 9.61 9.80 -16.10
CA ILE A 380 8.46 9.15 -15.44
C ILE A 380 8.69 7.64 -15.33
N GLN A 381 9.26 6.99 -16.36
CA GLN A 381 9.50 5.54 -16.32
C GLN A 381 10.63 5.14 -15.37
N LEU A 382 11.53 6.06 -15.01
CA LEU A 382 12.54 5.87 -13.97
C LEU A 382 11.94 5.80 -12.55
N TRP A 383 10.68 6.20 -12.37
CA TRP A 383 10.05 6.17 -11.05
C TRP A 383 9.83 4.74 -10.55
N MET A 384 9.49 3.78 -11.41
CA MET A 384 9.28 2.39 -10.97
C MET A 384 10.57 1.75 -10.44
N PRO A 385 11.72 1.78 -11.14
CA PRO A 385 12.97 1.27 -10.59
C PRO A 385 13.37 1.96 -9.28
N LEU A 386 13.18 3.27 -9.18
CA LEU A 386 13.51 4.02 -7.96
C LEU A 386 12.61 3.61 -6.79
N LEU A 387 11.29 3.45 -7.01
CA LEU A 387 10.38 2.95 -5.99
C LEU A 387 10.75 1.54 -5.53
N SER A 388 11.19 0.67 -6.45
CA SER A 388 11.70 -0.67 -6.10
C SER A 388 12.93 -0.59 -5.16
N ILE A 389 13.88 0.31 -5.44
CA ILE A 389 15.05 0.55 -4.57
C ILE A 389 14.62 1.10 -3.20
N VAL A 390 13.69 2.06 -3.16
CA VAL A 390 13.15 2.60 -1.91
C VAL A 390 12.46 1.49 -1.11
N ASN A 391 11.70 0.62 -1.78
CA ASN A 391 11.01 -0.50 -1.15
C ASN A 391 12.02 -1.45 -0.48
N LEU A 392 13.09 -1.82 -1.19
CA LEU A 392 14.20 -2.60 -0.63
C LEU A 392 14.83 -1.94 0.60
N TYR A 393 15.09 -0.63 0.54
CA TYR A 393 15.66 0.09 1.67
C TYR A 393 14.73 0.03 2.90
N VAL A 394 13.45 0.31 2.70
CA VAL A 394 12.42 0.31 3.78
C VAL A 394 12.29 -1.07 4.40
N TYR A 395 12.11 -2.12 3.59
CA TYR A 395 11.97 -3.50 4.09
C TYR A 395 13.23 -4.01 4.78
N SER A 396 14.41 -3.73 4.23
CA SER A 396 15.68 -4.15 4.86
C SER A 396 15.96 -3.40 6.16
N ALA A 397 15.60 -2.13 6.25
CA ALA A 397 15.76 -1.35 7.48
C ALA A 397 14.72 -1.73 8.53
N ALA A 398 13.46 -1.92 8.13
CA ALA A 398 12.38 -2.38 9.00
C ALA A 398 12.66 -3.78 9.56
N SER A 399 13.01 -4.75 8.73
CA SER A 399 13.30 -6.12 9.17
C SER A 399 14.50 -6.17 10.13
N ARG A 400 15.56 -5.40 9.88
CA ARG A 400 16.69 -5.27 10.82
C ARG A 400 16.29 -4.66 12.14
N ALA A 401 15.52 -3.57 12.12
CA ALA A 401 15.05 -2.91 13.35
C ALA A 401 14.17 -3.88 14.16
N VAL A 402 13.23 -4.55 13.49
CA VAL A 402 12.33 -5.54 14.11
C VAL A 402 13.12 -6.75 14.66
N ALA A 403 14.14 -7.23 13.94
CA ALA A 403 14.97 -8.35 14.37
C ALA A 403 15.75 -8.09 15.67
N THR A 404 16.09 -6.83 15.97
CA THR A 404 16.80 -6.51 17.23
C THR A 404 15.98 -6.87 18.47
N TYR A 405 14.65 -6.72 18.41
CA TYR A 405 13.75 -7.07 19.53
C TYR A 405 13.77 -8.58 19.83
N GLY A 406 13.91 -9.42 18.82
CA GLY A 406 13.99 -10.87 18.98
C GLY A 406 15.30 -11.42 19.56
N THR A 407 16.36 -10.60 19.60
CA THR A 407 17.66 -11.00 20.16
C THR A 407 17.79 -10.70 21.66
N MET A 408 16.81 -10.01 22.23
CA MET A 408 16.74 -9.75 23.66
C MET A 408 16.23 -11.03 24.36
N GLY A 409 17.11 -11.75 25.07
CA GLY A 409 16.88 -13.10 25.60
C GLY A 409 15.73 -13.28 26.62
N THR A 410 14.91 -12.26 26.86
CA THR A 410 13.73 -12.28 27.72
C THR A 410 12.43 -11.92 26.98
N HIS A 411 12.47 -11.67 25.68
CA HIS A 411 11.30 -11.27 24.89
C HIS A 411 10.91 -12.35 23.89
N ASN A 412 9.64 -12.77 23.95
CA ASN A 412 9.07 -13.64 22.94
C ASN A 412 8.45 -12.80 21.83
N TRP A 413 8.53 -13.28 20.59
CA TRP A 413 7.95 -12.61 19.41
C TRP A 413 6.43 -12.52 19.44
N ASP A 414 5.78 -13.34 20.26
CA ASP A 414 4.34 -13.37 20.47
C ASP A 414 3.94 -12.65 21.77
N SER A 415 4.75 -11.71 22.23
CA SER A 415 4.47 -10.89 23.41
C SER A 415 3.80 -9.58 23.01
N PHE A 416 2.95 -9.02 23.89
CA PHE A 416 2.33 -7.71 23.66
C PHE A 416 3.37 -6.60 23.48
N TYR A 417 4.51 -6.69 24.15
CA TYR A 417 5.63 -5.77 23.99
C TYR A 417 6.20 -5.82 22.57
N SER A 418 6.48 -7.03 22.06
CA SER A 418 7.00 -7.19 20.70
C SER A 418 6.02 -6.73 19.63
N LEU A 419 4.71 -6.97 19.81
CA LEU A 419 3.67 -6.44 18.93
C LEU A 419 3.71 -4.91 18.90
N ASN A 420 3.81 -4.28 20.06
CA ASN A 420 3.80 -2.82 20.19
C ASN A 420 5.07 -2.18 19.62
N ALA A 421 6.24 -2.75 19.92
CA ALA A 421 7.52 -2.26 19.42
C ALA A 421 7.69 -2.48 17.92
N ALA A 422 7.26 -3.65 17.40
CA ALA A 422 7.28 -3.92 15.96
C ALA A 422 6.37 -2.97 15.21
N ALA A 423 5.19 -2.66 15.76
CA ALA A 423 4.26 -1.75 15.11
C ALA A 423 4.76 -0.30 15.06
N ASP A 424 5.32 0.23 16.15
CA ASP A 424 5.94 1.57 16.15
C ASP A 424 7.08 1.66 15.13
N THR A 425 7.91 0.61 15.07
CA THR A 425 8.99 0.48 14.08
C THR A 425 8.45 0.44 12.66
N MET A 426 7.42 -0.38 12.38
CA MET A 426 6.79 -0.46 11.07
C MET A 426 6.20 0.87 10.66
N GLN A 427 5.48 1.56 11.55
CA GLN A 427 4.91 2.88 11.30
C GLN A 427 5.99 3.91 10.95
N HIS A 428 7.10 3.93 11.68
CA HIS A 428 8.23 4.80 11.38
C HIS A 428 8.83 4.55 9.98
N TRP A 429 8.98 3.29 9.58
CA TRP A 429 9.52 2.92 8.27
C TRP A 429 8.51 3.11 7.13
N ILE A 430 7.20 2.94 7.37
CA ILE A 430 6.16 3.34 6.41
C ILE A 430 6.23 4.85 6.18
N ALA A 431 6.36 5.66 7.24
CA ALA A 431 6.51 7.12 7.15
C ALA A 431 7.74 7.54 6.36
N THR A 432 8.88 6.95 6.69
CA THR A 432 10.15 7.22 6.00
C THR A 432 10.09 6.77 4.53
N GLY A 433 9.55 5.58 4.28
CA GLY A 433 9.34 5.05 2.93
C GLY A 433 8.42 5.93 2.09
N GLY A 434 7.33 6.43 2.69
CA GLY A 434 6.45 7.41 2.06
C GLY A 434 7.18 8.69 1.68
N LEU A 435 7.99 9.27 2.58
CA LEU A 435 8.78 10.47 2.26
C LEU A 435 9.80 10.23 1.14
N LEU A 436 10.50 9.09 1.15
CA LEU A 436 11.46 8.73 0.12
C LEU A 436 10.76 8.53 -1.23
N ALA A 437 9.66 7.78 -1.25
CA ALA A 437 8.82 7.60 -2.42
C ALA A 437 8.30 8.96 -2.96
N ALA A 438 8.01 9.94 -2.08
CA ALA A 438 7.59 11.29 -2.46
C ALA A 438 8.67 12.11 -3.14
N SER A 439 9.91 11.87 -2.76
CA SER A 439 11.05 12.48 -3.41
C SER A 439 11.45 11.79 -4.71
N THR A 440 10.83 10.67 -5.11
CA THR A 440 11.16 9.94 -6.34
C THR A 440 11.19 10.82 -7.59
N PRO A 441 10.21 11.71 -7.84
CA PRO A 441 10.28 12.62 -9.00
C PRO A 441 11.51 13.53 -8.97
N ALA A 442 11.86 14.08 -7.80
CA ALA A 442 13.01 14.96 -7.64
C ALA A 442 14.33 14.20 -7.77
N ILE A 443 14.42 12.99 -7.20
CA ILE A 443 15.59 12.10 -7.31
C ILE A 443 15.80 11.70 -8.77
N ALA A 444 14.73 11.31 -9.47
CA ALA A 444 14.78 10.94 -10.87
C ALA A 444 15.21 12.10 -11.77
N LEU A 445 14.91 13.35 -11.40
CA LEU A 445 15.26 14.54 -12.18
C LEU A 445 16.75 14.92 -12.03
N MET A 446 17.39 14.51 -10.94
CA MET A 446 18.82 14.74 -10.71
C MET A 446 19.75 13.75 -11.44
N LEU A 447 19.20 12.64 -11.92
CA LEU A 447 19.89 11.65 -12.76
C LEU A 447 19.94 12.13 -14.22
#